data_AF-A0A8C1G8K6-F1
#
_entry.id   AF-A0A8C1G8K6-F1
#
_cell.length_a   1.000
_cell.length_b   1.000
_cell.length_c   1.000
_cell.angle_alpha   90.00
_cell.angle_beta   90.00
_cell.angle_gamma   90.00
#
_symmetry.space_group_name_H-M   'P 1'
#
loop_
_entity.id
_entity.type
_entity.pdbx_description
1 polymer ?
#
loop_
_entity_poly.entity_id
_entity_poly.type
_entity_poly.pdbx_seq_one_letter_code
_entity_poly.pdbx_strand_id
1 'polypeptide(L)'
;MWEDLHNTAPIVHAKKEGITFILAVVLLLITNSFLSQVHPERPKTHCEQHRDSLRRGDGDVPLIGAFIPQCDEEGQYRPQQCHGSTGHCWCVDSRGQERAGTRTPPGAPTINCDEPGKKHRPKTHCEQHRDSLRRGDGDVPLIGAFIPQCDEEGQYRPQQCHGSTGHCWCVDSRGQERAGTRTPPGAPTINCDDSCCFCWNISKL
;
A
#
# COMPACT_ATOMS: atom_id res chain seq x y z
N MET A 1 61.87 -69.86 -43.77
CA MET A 1 60.41 -69.88 -43.59
C MET A 1 60.17 -70.68 -42.33
N TRP A 2 60.20 -70.13 -41.12
CA TRP A 2 59.60 -68.91 -40.57
C TRP A 2 60.50 -68.44 -39.40
N GLU A 3 61.14 -67.29 -39.49
CA GLU A 3 60.73 -65.94 -38.99
C GLU A 3 61.06 -65.68 -37.51
N ASP A 4 61.94 -64.69 -37.36
CA ASP A 4 62.36 -63.98 -36.15
C ASP A 4 61.20 -63.24 -35.46
N LEU A 5 61.29 -63.03 -34.14
CA LEU A 5 61.50 -61.72 -33.49
C LEU A 5 61.09 -61.71 -32.01
N HIS A 6 61.99 -61.13 -31.23
CA HIS A 6 61.79 -60.63 -29.87
C HIS A 6 60.55 -59.71 -29.74
N ASN A 7 60.01 -59.60 -28.51
CA ASN A 7 59.89 -58.35 -27.72
C ASN A 7 58.54 -58.18 -26.97
N THR A 8 58.60 -57.82 -25.67
CA THR A 8 57.63 -57.03 -24.84
C THR A 8 56.17 -57.54 -24.64
N ALA A 9 55.47 -57.49 -23.50
CA ALA A 9 55.65 -56.91 -22.17
C ALA A 9 54.59 -57.50 -21.18
N PRO A 10 54.76 -57.35 -19.84
CA PRO A 10 53.90 -57.92 -18.81
C PRO A 10 52.97 -56.88 -18.16
N ILE A 11 51.76 -56.60 -18.67
CA ILE A 11 50.92 -55.50 -18.12
C ILE A 11 49.41 -55.70 -18.38
N VAL A 12 48.71 -56.62 -17.69
CA VAL A 12 47.23 -56.64 -17.80
C VAL A 12 46.48 -56.78 -16.45
N HIS A 13 47.09 -57.31 -15.39
CA HIS A 13 46.37 -57.53 -14.12
C HIS A 13 46.41 -56.37 -13.10
N ALA A 14 47.39 -55.46 -13.17
CA ALA A 14 47.51 -54.33 -12.23
C ALA A 14 46.70 -53.07 -12.63
N LYS A 15 46.04 -53.08 -13.80
CA LYS A 15 45.41 -51.88 -14.37
C LYS A 15 43.92 -51.72 -14.01
N LYS A 16 43.24 -52.80 -13.61
CA LYS A 16 41.79 -52.82 -13.34
C LYS A 16 41.44 -52.17 -11.99
N GLU A 17 42.25 -52.43 -10.97
CA GLU A 17 42.18 -51.80 -9.64
C GLU A 17 42.36 -50.27 -9.72
N GLY A 18 43.36 -49.83 -10.51
CA GLY A 18 43.66 -48.41 -10.70
C GLY A 18 42.56 -47.64 -11.45
N ILE A 19 41.92 -48.25 -12.46
CA ILE A 19 40.79 -47.65 -13.16
C ILE A 19 39.58 -47.51 -12.22
N THR A 20 39.27 -48.54 -11.42
CA THR A 20 38.19 -48.47 -10.43
C THR A 20 38.47 -47.40 -9.37
N PHE A 21 39.72 -47.25 -8.93
CA PHE A 21 40.11 -46.22 -7.96
C PHE A 21 40.02 -44.81 -8.55
N ILE A 22 40.48 -44.62 -9.80
CA ILE A 22 40.34 -43.34 -10.52
C ILE A 22 38.87 -43.01 -10.73
N LEU A 23 38.04 -43.97 -11.14
CA LEU A 23 36.59 -43.76 -11.29
C LEU A 23 35.93 -43.43 -9.95
N ALA A 24 36.31 -44.06 -8.85
CA ALA A 24 35.80 -43.76 -7.51
C ALA A 24 36.24 -42.36 -7.03
N VAL A 25 37.50 -41.98 -7.23
CA VAL A 25 38.00 -40.64 -6.90
C VAL A 25 37.32 -39.57 -7.76
N VAL A 26 37.16 -39.82 -9.06
CA VAL A 26 36.43 -38.91 -9.97
C VAL A 26 34.96 -38.81 -9.56
N LEU A 27 34.28 -39.91 -9.21
CA LEU A 27 32.92 -39.86 -8.67
C LEU A 27 32.84 -39.06 -7.37
N LEU A 28 33.77 -39.28 -6.42
CA LEU A 28 33.81 -38.56 -5.14
C LEU A 28 34.08 -37.06 -5.33
N LEU A 29 34.98 -36.70 -6.24
CA LEU A 29 35.27 -35.32 -6.62
C LEU A 29 34.06 -34.68 -7.32
N ILE A 30 33.37 -35.41 -8.21
CA ILE A 30 32.14 -34.93 -8.84
C ILE A 30 31.05 -34.77 -7.78
N THR A 31 30.79 -35.73 -6.90
CA THR A 31 29.77 -35.60 -5.84
C THR A 31 30.10 -34.48 -4.84
N ASN A 32 31.38 -34.26 -4.49
CA ASN A 32 31.81 -33.12 -3.66
C ASN A 32 31.66 -31.77 -4.38
N SER A 33 31.90 -31.75 -5.70
CA SER A 33 31.72 -30.55 -6.53
C SER A 33 30.23 -30.20 -6.70
N PHE A 34 29.36 -31.21 -6.80
CA PHE A 34 27.91 -31.05 -6.86
C PHE A 34 27.29 -30.67 -5.50
N LEU A 35 27.83 -31.14 -4.38
CA LEU A 35 27.40 -30.75 -3.03
C LEU A 35 27.74 -29.29 -2.69
N SER A 36 28.69 -28.67 -3.40
CA SER A 36 29.07 -27.27 -3.19
C SER A 36 28.15 -26.26 -3.90
N GLN A 37 27.19 -26.72 -4.72
CA GLN A 37 26.31 -25.84 -5.51
C GLN A 37 24.90 -25.65 -4.92
N VAL A 38 24.53 -26.37 -3.86
CA VAL A 38 23.25 -26.14 -3.16
C VAL A 38 23.53 -25.24 -1.96
N HIS A 39 23.61 -23.93 -2.21
CA HIS A 39 23.33 -23.00 -1.12
C HIS A 39 21.88 -23.25 -0.69
N PRO A 40 21.57 -23.36 0.61
CA PRO A 40 20.20 -23.32 1.06
C PRO A 40 19.64 -21.95 0.68
N GLU A 41 18.96 -21.88 -0.47
CA GLU A 41 18.15 -20.74 -0.85
C GLU A 41 17.22 -20.44 0.32
N ARG A 42 17.39 -19.27 0.93
CA ARG A 42 16.54 -18.84 2.03
C ARG A 42 15.08 -18.98 1.60
N PRO A 43 14.17 -19.38 2.49
CA PRO A 43 12.75 -19.36 2.17
C PRO A 43 12.33 -17.99 1.65
N LYS A 44 11.66 -17.97 0.49
CA LYS A 44 11.18 -16.72 -0.11
C LYS A 44 10.22 -16.03 0.85
N THR A 45 10.38 -14.73 0.96
CA THR A 45 9.45 -13.86 1.68
C THR A 45 8.13 -13.71 0.93
N HIS A 46 7.12 -13.14 1.59
CA HIS A 46 5.83 -12.86 0.97
C HIS A 46 5.95 -11.90 -0.23
N CYS A 47 6.81 -10.87 -0.14
CA CYS A 47 7.01 -9.95 -1.26
C CYS A 47 7.64 -10.64 -2.46
N GLU A 48 8.70 -11.43 -2.24
CA GLU A 48 9.38 -12.15 -3.32
C GLU A 48 8.47 -13.17 -3.98
N GLN A 49 7.69 -13.92 -3.18
CA GLN A 49 6.73 -14.87 -3.72
C GLN A 49 5.67 -14.17 -4.59
N HIS A 50 5.13 -13.04 -4.12
CA HIS A 50 4.16 -12.23 -4.89
C HIS A 50 4.78 -11.65 -6.17
N ARG A 51 6.01 -11.13 -6.10
CA ARG A 51 6.74 -10.65 -7.27
C ARG A 51 6.93 -11.76 -8.31
N ASP A 52 7.33 -12.94 -7.87
CA ASP A 52 7.68 -14.05 -8.75
C ASP A 52 6.45 -14.76 -9.33
N SER A 53 5.30 -14.74 -8.64
CA SER A 53 4.04 -15.26 -9.18
C SER A 53 3.53 -14.42 -10.35
N LEU A 54 3.81 -13.11 -10.35
CA LEU A 54 3.40 -12.19 -11.41
C LEU A 54 4.36 -12.18 -12.60
N ARG A 55 5.60 -12.66 -12.40
CA ARG A 55 6.60 -12.81 -13.47
C ARG A 55 6.47 -14.13 -14.23
N ARG A 56 5.90 -15.17 -13.61
CA ARG A 56 5.61 -16.46 -14.25
C ARG A 56 4.28 -16.42 -15.02
N GLY A 57 4.27 -15.65 -16.11
CA GLY A 57 3.41 -15.94 -17.26
C GLY A 57 4.10 -16.97 -18.15
N ASP A 58 3.33 -17.80 -18.84
CA ASP A 58 3.79 -18.91 -19.71
C ASP A 58 4.42 -18.42 -21.02
N GLY A 59 5.48 -17.61 -20.89
CA GLY A 59 6.11 -16.87 -21.96
C GLY A 59 6.73 -15.61 -21.36
N ASP A 60 7.96 -15.32 -21.75
CA ASP A 60 8.84 -14.25 -21.26
C ASP A 60 8.35 -12.82 -21.59
N VAL A 61 7.06 -12.57 -21.35
CA VAL A 61 6.39 -11.29 -21.55
C VAL A 61 5.72 -10.92 -20.22
N PRO A 62 6.28 -9.97 -19.47
CA PRO A 62 5.64 -9.41 -18.29
C PRO A 62 4.21 -8.99 -18.64
N LEU A 63 3.24 -9.28 -17.77
CA LEU A 63 1.87 -8.78 -17.93
C LEU A 63 1.93 -7.25 -18.07
N ILE A 64 1.80 -6.74 -19.29
CA ILE A 64 2.00 -5.34 -19.60
C ILE A 64 0.99 -4.54 -18.78
N GLY A 65 1.51 -3.67 -17.91
CA GLY A 65 0.69 -2.83 -17.04
C GLY A 65 0.34 -3.44 -15.68
N ALA A 66 0.76 -4.66 -15.35
CA ALA A 66 0.55 -5.24 -14.03
C ALA A 66 1.42 -4.60 -12.95
N PHE A 67 0.88 -4.54 -11.73
CA PHE A 67 1.64 -4.12 -10.56
C PHE A 67 2.56 -5.23 -10.09
N ILE A 68 3.87 -5.05 -10.28
CA ILE A 68 4.88 -5.94 -9.69
C ILE A 68 5.38 -5.28 -8.39
N PRO A 69 5.21 -5.91 -7.20
CA PRO A 69 5.66 -5.33 -5.96
C PRO A 69 7.18 -5.18 -5.92
N GLN A 70 7.65 -4.07 -5.37
CA GLN A 70 9.06 -3.86 -5.09
C GLN A 70 9.42 -4.42 -3.71
N CYS A 71 10.55 -5.14 -3.65
CA CYS A 71 11.11 -5.69 -2.43
C CYS A 71 12.49 -5.07 -2.16
N ASP A 72 12.91 -5.01 -0.90
CA ASP A 72 14.28 -4.63 -0.51
C ASP A 72 15.26 -5.82 -0.64
N GLU A 73 16.49 -5.64 -0.15
CA GLU A 73 17.57 -6.64 -0.23
C GLU A 73 17.28 -7.86 0.64
N GLU A 74 16.59 -7.66 1.75
CA GLU A 74 16.10 -8.70 2.67
C GLU A 74 14.84 -9.39 2.13
N GLY A 75 14.27 -8.91 1.02
CA GLY A 75 13.04 -9.40 0.41
C GLY A 75 11.77 -8.91 1.09
N GLN A 76 11.82 -8.00 2.07
CA GLN A 76 10.62 -7.37 2.60
C GLN A 76 10.01 -6.39 1.59
N TYR A 77 8.74 -6.03 1.77
CA TYR A 77 8.13 -4.96 0.98
C TYR A 77 8.85 -3.64 1.24
N ARG A 78 9.21 -2.93 0.17
CA ARG A 78 9.66 -1.55 0.33
C ARG A 78 8.52 -0.71 0.89
N PRO A 79 8.76 0.18 1.88
CA PRO A 79 7.71 0.99 2.47
C PRO A 79 6.91 1.81 1.45
N GLN A 80 7.57 2.27 0.38
CA GLN A 80 6.95 2.91 -0.77
C GLN A 80 6.90 1.95 -1.96
N GLN A 81 5.70 1.72 -2.48
CA GLN A 81 5.47 0.97 -3.72
C GLN A 81 5.06 1.93 -4.83
N CYS A 82 5.46 1.63 -6.06
CA CYS A 82 5.11 2.42 -7.23
C CYS A 82 4.64 1.52 -8.38
N HIS A 83 3.55 1.92 -9.03
CA HIS A 83 3.02 1.24 -10.19
C HIS A 83 3.68 1.76 -11.47
N GLY A 84 4.66 1.01 -11.99
CA GLY A 84 5.52 1.46 -13.08
C GLY A 84 4.78 1.92 -14.34
N SER A 85 3.64 1.32 -14.69
CA SER A 85 2.86 1.69 -15.89
C SER A 85 1.98 2.92 -15.70
N THR A 86 1.46 3.17 -14.49
CA THR A 86 0.59 4.32 -14.22
C THR A 86 1.30 5.48 -13.55
N GLY A 87 2.53 5.29 -13.06
CA GLY A 87 3.32 6.26 -12.30
C GLY A 87 2.81 6.60 -10.90
N HIS A 88 1.75 5.95 -10.41
CA HIS A 88 1.23 6.18 -9.06
C HIS A 88 2.11 5.51 -8.01
N CYS A 89 2.26 6.14 -6.84
CA CYS A 89 2.99 5.56 -5.71
C CYS A 89 2.14 5.58 -4.44
N TRP A 90 2.40 4.70 -3.47
CA TRP A 90 1.71 4.65 -2.18
C TRP A 90 2.60 4.01 -1.11
N CYS A 91 2.26 4.21 0.17
CA CYS A 91 2.95 3.54 1.27
C CYS A 91 2.25 2.21 1.61
N VAL A 92 3.01 1.20 2.01
CA VAL A 92 2.50 -0.10 2.45
C VAL A 92 2.90 -0.45 3.89
N ASP A 93 2.18 -1.38 4.51
CA ASP A 93 2.61 -2.04 5.75
C ASP A 93 3.61 -3.19 5.47
N SER A 94 4.10 -3.86 6.51
CA SER A 94 5.05 -4.99 6.40
C SER A 94 4.49 -6.21 5.64
N ARG A 95 3.18 -6.28 5.43
CA ARG A 95 2.50 -7.32 4.64
C ARG A 95 2.24 -6.88 3.20
N GLY A 96 2.66 -5.67 2.82
CA GLY A 96 2.45 -5.09 1.50
C GLY A 96 1.05 -4.49 1.30
N GLN A 97 0.27 -4.27 2.36
CA GLN A 97 -1.05 -3.65 2.27
C GLN A 97 -0.92 -2.13 2.21
N GLU A 98 -1.60 -1.52 1.24
CA GLU A 98 -1.63 -0.07 1.08
C GLU A 98 -2.21 0.64 2.30
N ARG A 99 -1.50 1.68 2.74
CA ARG A 99 -1.96 2.59 3.79
C ARG A 99 -2.91 3.62 3.18
N ALA A 100 -4.13 3.70 3.72
CA ALA A 100 -5.16 4.61 3.22
C ALA A 100 -4.67 6.07 3.19
N GLY A 101 -4.97 6.77 2.09
CA GLY A 101 -4.62 8.18 1.91
C GLY A 101 -3.15 8.44 1.53
N THR A 102 -2.36 7.41 1.22
CA THR A 102 -0.95 7.56 0.84
C THR A 102 -0.69 7.52 -0.66
N ARG A 103 -1.71 7.21 -1.47
CA ARG A 103 -1.58 7.12 -2.93
C ARG A 103 -1.45 8.49 -3.58
N THR A 104 -0.40 8.66 -4.38
CA THR A 104 -0.10 9.90 -5.09
C THR A 104 -0.10 9.67 -6.62
N PRO A 105 -0.51 10.68 -7.41
CA PRO A 105 -0.46 10.63 -8.87
C PRO A 105 0.98 10.81 -9.39
N PRO A 106 1.24 10.53 -10.68
CA PRO A 106 2.54 10.75 -11.30
C PRO A 106 3.00 12.20 -11.19
N GLY A 107 4.26 12.42 -10.82
CA GLY A 107 4.84 13.77 -10.68
C GLY A 107 4.47 14.49 -9.39
N ALA A 108 3.69 13.87 -8.50
CA ALA A 108 3.47 14.41 -7.16
C ALA A 108 4.76 14.36 -6.30
N PRO A 109 4.88 15.23 -5.28
CA PRO A 109 5.96 15.15 -4.31
C PRO A 109 6.03 13.78 -3.63
N THR A 110 7.24 13.35 -3.28
CA THR A 110 7.49 12.09 -2.58
C THR A 110 6.83 12.12 -1.19
N ILE A 111 6.05 11.09 -0.87
CA ILE A 111 5.45 10.89 0.46
C ILE A 111 6.45 10.21 1.40
N ASN A 112 6.57 10.70 2.64
CA ASN A 112 7.38 10.05 3.67
C ASN A 112 6.65 8.81 4.21
N CYS A 113 7.13 7.61 3.87
CA CYS A 113 6.53 6.36 4.33
C CYS A 113 7.03 5.90 5.72
N ASP A 114 8.07 6.51 6.27
CA ASP A 114 8.57 6.21 7.62
C ASP A 114 7.76 6.94 8.70
N GLU A 115 7.14 8.06 8.33
CA GLU A 115 6.16 8.69 9.18
C GLU A 115 4.99 7.73 9.39
N PRO A 116 4.60 7.44 10.67
CA PRO A 116 3.36 6.75 10.94
C PRO A 116 2.26 7.62 10.38
N GLY A 117 1.78 7.24 9.19
CA GLY A 117 0.83 8.03 8.43
C GLY A 117 -0.31 8.32 9.36
N LYS A 118 -0.77 9.58 9.38
CA LYS A 118 -1.88 10.02 10.22
C LYS A 118 -2.89 8.90 10.22
N LYS A 119 -2.97 8.13 11.32
CA LYS A 119 -3.92 7.04 11.42
C LYS A 119 -5.24 7.78 11.28
N HIS A 120 -5.83 7.73 10.09
CA HIS A 120 -7.13 8.30 9.91
C HIS A 120 -8.01 7.39 10.76
N ARG A 121 -8.27 7.85 12.00
CA ARG A 121 -9.38 7.34 12.77
C ARG A 121 -10.56 7.29 11.81
N PRO A 122 -11.42 6.27 11.90
CA PRO A 122 -12.62 6.21 11.08
C PRO A 122 -13.26 7.59 11.06
N LYS A 123 -13.44 8.14 9.85
CA LYS A 123 -14.02 9.47 9.70
C LYS A 123 -15.39 9.45 10.36
N THR A 124 -15.67 10.49 11.12
CA THR A 124 -17.01 10.71 11.68
C THR A 124 -18.00 11.05 10.57
N HIS A 125 -19.28 11.05 10.89
CA HIS A 125 -20.33 11.43 9.95
C HIS A 125 -20.15 12.86 9.39
N CYS A 126 -19.72 13.82 10.23
CA CYS A 126 -19.48 15.19 9.79
C CYS A 126 -18.30 15.27 8.82
N GLU A 127 -17.17 14.63 9.14
CA GLU A 127 -15.99 14.61 8.27
C GLU A 127 -16.29 13.93 6.94
N GLN A 128 -17.01 12.81 6.97
CA GLN A 128 -17.41 12.11 5.75
C GLN A 128 -18.33 12.96 4.88
N HIS A 129 -19.33 13.64 5.48
CA HIS A 129 -20.21 14.56 4.76
C HIS A 129 -19.40 15.72 4.16
N ARG A 130 -18.54 16.38 4.94
CA ARG A 130 -17.66 17.46 4.47
C ARG A 130 -16.82 17.04 3.28
N ASP A 131 -16.19 15.88 3.36
CA ASP A 131 -15.25 15.41 2.35
C ASP A 131 -15.97 14.92 1.08
N SER A 132 -17.18 14.37 1.20
CA SER A 132 -18.01 13.98 0.04
C SER A 132 -18.39 15.16 -0.86
N LEU A 133 -18.36 16.39 -0.31
CA LEU A 133 -18.69 17.62 -1.02
C LEU A 133 -17.45 18.30 -1.64
N ARG A 134 -16.24 17.83 -1.32
CA ARG A 134 -14.99 18.27 -1.96
C ARG A 134 -14.74 17.38 -3.17
N ARG A 135 -14.82 17.94 -4.38
CA ARG A 135 -14.56 17.20 -5.63
C ARG A 135 -13.07 17.20 -5.95
N GLY A 136 -12.45 16.01 -5.98
CA GLY A 136 -11.18 15.76 -6.68
C GLY A 136 -9.96 16.54 -6.17
N ASP A 137 -8.85 16.39 -6.88
CA ASP A 137 -7.47 16.82 -6.55
C ASP A 137 -7.26 18.36 -6.47
N GLY A 138 -8.35 19.12 -6.60
CA GLY A 138 -8.38 20.56 -6.44
C GLY A 138 -9.45 20.89 -5.42
N ASP A 139 -9.03 21.49 -4.30
CA ASP A 139 -9.83 21.77 -3.10
C ASP A 139 -10.93 22.84 -3.34
N VAL A 140 -11.78 22.62 -4.34
CA VAL A 140 -12.81 23.55 -4.80
C VAL A 140 -14.17 22.98 -4.41
N PRO A 141 -14.83 23.53 -3.39
CA PRO A 141 -16.17 23.11 -3.01
C PRO A 141 -17.17 23.30 -4.15
N LEU A 142 -18.22 22.46 -4.18
CA LEU A 142 -19.37 22.76 -5.02
C LEU A 142 -19.90 24.15 -4.67
N ILE A 143 -19.89 25.06 -5.66
CA ILE A 143 -20.39 26.42 -5.49
C ILE A 143 -21.83 26.37 -5.01
N GLY A 144 -22.09 26.97 -3.85
CA GLY A 144 -23.41 27.01 -3.24
C GLY A 144 -23.82 25.77 -2.43
N ALA A 145 -22.99 24.73 -2.35
CA ALA A 145 -23.26 23.61 -1.46
C ALA A 145 -23.02 23.98 0.01
N PHE A 146 -23.85 23.41 0.89
CA PHE A 146 -23.63 23.49 2.33
C PHE A 146 -22.52 22.53 2.76
N ILE A 147 -21.38 23.07 3.18
CA ILE A 147 -20.30 22.28 3.77
C ILE A 147 -20.48 22.32 5.30
N PRO A 148 -20.66 21.17 5.97
CA PRO A 148 -20.81 21.15 7.42
C PRO A 148 -19.51 21.55 8.13
N GLN A 149 -19.65 22.31 9.21
CA GLN A 149 -18.55 22.58 10.14
C GLN A 149 -18.43 21.44 11.16
N CYS A 150 -17.20 21.00 11.38
CA CYS A 150 -16.86 19.97 12.37
C CYS A 150 -15.90 20.55 13.42
N ASP A 151 -15.87 19.99 14.62
CA ASP A 151 -14.89 20.30 15.67
C ASP A 151 -13.56 19.54 15.46
N GLU A 152 -12.66 19.59 16.46
CA GLU A 152 -11.33 18.96 16.42
C GLU A 152 -11.43 17.42 16.48
N GLU A 153 -12.44 16.91 17.18
CA GLU A 153 -12.82 15.51 17.29
C GLU A 153 -13.59 15.01 16.06
N GLY A 154 -13.93 15.92 15.13
CA GLY A 154 -14.68 15.65 13.92
C GLY A 154 -16.19 15.59 14.09
N GLN A 155 -16.75 15.82 15.28
CA GLN A 155 -18.21 15.87 15.46
C GLN A 155 -18.79 17.15 14.82
N TYR A 156 -20.10 17.16 14.60
CA TYR A 156 -20.79 18.37 14.16
C TYR A 156 -20.67 19.47 15.21
N ARG A 157 -20.27 20.68 14.79
CA ARG A 157 -20.40 21.83 15.67
C ARG A 157 -21.88 22.09 15.94
N PRO A 158 -22.28 22.42 17.19
CA PRO A 158 -23.69 22.67 17.52
C PRO A 158 -24.32 23.77 16.67
N GLN A 159 -23.55 24.80 16.29
CA GLN A 159 -23.95 25.84 15.35
C GLN A 159 -23.33 25.60 13.98
N GLN A 160 -24.18 25.53 12.95
CA GLN A 160 -23.77 25.45 11.55
C GLN A 160 -24.12 26.75 10.82
N CYS A 161 -23.29 27.13 9.85
CA CYS A 161 -23.51 28.31 9.02
C CYS A 161 -23.26 28.00 7.54
N HIS A 162 -24.14 28.45 6.66
CA HIS A 162 -24.00 28.26 5.24
C HIS A 162 -23.11 29.34 4.64
N GLY A 163 -21.90 28.98 4.17
CA GLY A 163 -20.91 29.95 3.69
C GLY A 163 -21.40 30.87 2.56
N SER A 164 -22.22 30.37 1.63
CA SER A 164 -22.73 31.19 0.51
C SER A 164 -24.01 31.97 0.79
N THR A 165 -24.87 31.54 1.72
CA THR A 165 -26.15 32.22 2.00
C THR A 165 -26.12 33.02 3.30
N GLY A 166 -25.11 32.82 4.15
CA GLY A 166 -24.93 33.46 5.45
C GLY A 166 -25.94 33.05 6.52
N HIS A 167 -26.83 32.08 6.25
CA HIS A 167 -27.78 31.59 7.24
C HIS A 167 -27.09 30.67 8.24
N CYS A 168 -27.49 30.74 9.51
CA CYS A 168 -26.98 29.85 10.57
C CYS A 168 -28.14 29.12 11.26
N TRP A 169 -27.89 27.94 11.82
CA TRP A 169 -28.86 27.14 12.58
C TRP A 169 -28.17 26.24 13.59
N CYS A 170 -28.92 25.72 14.57
CA CYS A 170 -28.40 24.72 15.49
C CYS A 170 -28.67 23.30 14.98
N VAL A 171 -27.77 22.35 15.24
CA VAL A 171 -27.90 20.94 14.87
C VAL A 171 -27.81 20.00 16.07
N ASP A 172 -28.34 18.79 15.94
CA ASP A 172 -28.11 17.68 16.86
C ASP A 172 -26.74 17.01 16.62
N SER A 173 -26.39 16.00 17.43
CA SER A 173 -25.13 15.24 17.29
C SER A 173 -25.00 14.47 15.98
N ARG A 174 -26.09 14.29 15.23
CA ARG A 174 -26.11 13.66 13.89
C ARG A 174 -26.09 14.72 12.77
N GLY A 175 -26.02 16.00 13.10
CA GLY A 175 -26.01 17.11 12.14
C GLY A 175 -27.40 17.50 11.64
N GLN A 176 -28.49 17.05 12.27
CA GLN A 176 -29.85 17.41 11.88
C GLN A 176 -30.24 18.77 12.46
N GLU A 177 -30.79 19.64 11.63
CA GLU A 177 -31.24 20.97 12.03
C GLU A 177 -32.38 20.90 13.07
N ARG A 178 -32.22 21.68 14.14
CA ARG A 178 -33.24 21.89 15.16
C ARG A 178 -34.26 22.91 14.66
N ALA A 179 -35.54 22.54 14.64
CA ALA A 179 -36.61 23.40 14.14
C ALA A 179 -36.65 24.76 14.85
N GLY A 180 -36.82 25.83 14.08
CA GLY A 180 -36.94 27.21 14.60
C GLY A 180 -35.61 27.87 14.98
N THR A 181 -34.46 27.22 14.76
CA THR A 181 -33.15 27.78 15.10
C THR A 181 -32.45 28.52 13.95
N ARG A 182 -33.04 28.48 12.74
CA ARG A 182 -32.46 29.11 11.55
C ARG A 182 -32.57 30.63 11.60
N THR A 183 -31.45 31.31 11.46
CA THR A 183 -31.35 32.76 11.46
C THR A 183 -30.83 33.28 10.11
N PRO A 184 -31.30 34.46 9.66
CA PRO A 184 -30.78 35.11 8.45
C PRO A 184 -29.38 35.72 8.69
N PRO A 185 -28.66 36.08 7.62
CA PRO A 185 -27.37 36.78 7.73
C PRO A 185 -27.49 38.06 8.56
N GLY A 186 -26.55 38.27 9.48
CA GLY A 186 -26.51 39.46 10.34
C GLY A 186 -27.45 39.43 11.54
N ALA A 187 -28.21 38.35 11.73
CA ALA A 187 -28.97 38.13 12.97
C ALA A 187 -28.04 37.91 14.18
N PRO A 188 -28.51 38.23 15.41
CA PRO A 188 -27.76 37.93 16.62
C PRO A 188 -27.46 36.43 16.76
N THR A 189 -26.33 36.12 17.41
CA THR A 189 -25.88 34.76 17.65
C THR A 189 -26.90 33.99 18.50
N ILE A 190 -27.29 32.81 18.04
CA ILE A 190 -28.18 31.89 18.75
C ILE A 190 -27.36 30.96 19.67
N ASN A 191 -27.83 30.74 20.89
CA ASN A 191 -27.23 29.76 21.80
C ASN A 191 -27.64 28.34 21.39
N CYS A 192 -26.67 27.49 21.02
CA CYS A 192 -26.91 26.11 20.62
C CYS A 192 -26.58 25.09 21.72
N ASP A 193 -26.10 25.52 22.90
CA ASP A 193 -25.77 24.65 24.03
C ASP A 193 -27.01 24.20 24.80
N ASP A 194 -28.07 25.00 24.76
CA ASP A 194 -29.32 24.70 25.43
C ASP A 194 -30.23 23.84 24.55
N SER A 195 -30.68 22.72 25.11
CA SER A 195 -31.74 21.86 24.57
C SER A 195 -33.12 22.53 24.52
N CYS A 196 -33.19 23.86 24.68
CA CYS A 196 -34.42 24.62 24.68
C CYS A 196 -35.06 24.61 23.29
N CYS A 197 -36.01 23.68 23.13
CA CYS A 197 -37.19 23.86 22.31
C CYS A 197 -37.83 25.22 22.66
N PHE A 198 -38.35 25.91 21.65
CA PHE A 198 -39.02 27.23 21.69
C PHE A 198 -38.13 28.46 21.46
N CYS A 199 -37.60 28.61 20.23
CA CYS A 199 -37.27 29.92 19.66
C CYS A 199 -38.52 30.74 19.26
N TRP A 200 -39.58 30.72 20.08
CA TRP A 200 -40.71 31.65 19.92
C TRP A 200 -40.52 32.82 20.88
N ASN A 201 -39.75 33.82 20.48
CA ASN A 201 -39.97 35.25 20.81
C ASN A 201 -38.80 36.13 20.33
N ILE A 202 -38.75 36.43 19.04
CA ILE A 202 -38.14 37.69 18.56
C ILE A 202 -39.10 38.39 17.57
N SER A 203 -40.41 38.31 17.81
CA SER A 203 -41.41 39.04 17.02
C SER A 203 -42.37 39.89 17.88
N LYS A 204 -42.02 40.14 19.14
CA LYS A 204 -42.71 41.12 20.00
C LYS A 204 -41.72 41.87 20.89
N LEU A 205 -40.96 42.78 20.29
CA LEU A 205 -40.46 44.00 20.91
C LEU A 205 -40.55 45.12 19.88
#